data_AF-A0A9E2B9I6-F1
#
_entry.id   AF-A0A9E2B9I6-F1
#
_cell.length_a   1.000
_cell.length_b   1.000
_cell.length_c   1.000
_cell.angle_alpha   90.00
_cell.angle_beta   90.00
_cell.angle_gamma   90.00
#
_symmetry.space_group_name_H-M   'P 1'
#
loop_
_entity.id
_entity.type
_entity.pdbx_description
1 polymer ?
#
loop_
_entity_poly.entity_id
_entity_poly.type
_entity_poly.pdbx_seq_one_letter_code
_entity_poly.pdbx_strand_id
1 'polypeptide(L)'
;MSFGITKTIPAKAGIDTLDSLYDGSRKDYEFHMAGIEPKRLKVGDYVYTIFNDQLHGRLKIRKFITGATNPASGKPRILIIVDAPGDRLKTPVAKKGHRGTRYTEGEDWPA
;
A
#
# COMPACT_ATOMS: atom_id res chain seq x y z
N MET A 1 3.77 15.48 -6.76
CA MET A 1 2.56 14.67 -7.05
C MET A 1 2.51 13.52 -6.08
N SER A 2 1.39 13.34 -5.38
CA SER A 2 1.22 12.37 -4.28
C SER A 2 0.25 11.24 -4.64
N PHE A 3 -0.07 11.07 -5.93
CA PHE A 3 -1.05 10.08 -6.40
C PHE A 3 -0.67 8.65 -6.01
N GLY A 4 -1.68 7.82 -5.78
CA GLY A 4 -1.45 6.43 -5.45
C GLY A 4 -2.71 5.64 -5.12
N ILE A 5 -2.52 4.58 -4.34
CA ILE A 5 -3.59 3.80 -3.75
C ILE A 5 -3.41 3.67 -2.25
N THR A 6 -4.52 3.49 -1.56
CA THR A 6 -4.56 3.09 -0.16
C THR A 6 -4.68 1.58 -0.05
N LYS A 7 -4.01 0.98 0.93
CA LYS A 7 -4.00 -0.45 1.20
C LYS A 7 -4.11 -0.69 2.70
N THR A 8 -5.13 -1.43 3.11
CA THR A 8 -5.26 -1.88 4.49
C THR A 8 -4.25 -2.99 4.80
N ILE A 9 -3.44 -2.81 5.84
CA ILE A 9 -2.65 -3.87 6.46
C ILE A 9 -3.61 -4.74 7.29
N PRO A 10 -3.70 -6.07 7.03
CA PRO A 10 -4.60 -6.93 7.79
C PRO A 10 -4.28 -6.90 9.28
N ALA A 11 -5.31 -6.81 10.14
CA ALA A 11 -5.13 -6.80 11.59
C ALA A 11 -4.31 -8.00 12.10
N LYS A 12 -4.49 -9.17 11.49
CA LYS A 12 -3.72 -10.40 11.79
C LYS A 12 -2.22 -10.29 11.52
N ALA A 13 -1.78 -9.37 10.67
CA ALA A 13 -0.35 -9.14 10.41
C ALA A 13 0.33 -8.34 11.53
N GLY A 14 -0.47 -7.68 12.38
CA GLY A 14 0.01 -6.96 13.55
C GLY A 14 0.66 -5.61 13.24
N ILE A 15 0.92 -4.88 14.33
CA ILE A 15 1.63 -3.60 14.29
C ILE A 15 3.09 -3.77 13.84
N ASP A 16 3.72 -4.89 14.17
CA ASP A 16 5.11 -5.18 13.79
C ASP A 16 5.29 -5.20 12.26
N THR A 17 4.32 -5.77 11.53
CA THR A 17 4.36 -5.73 10.06
C THR A 17 4.29 -4.29 9.57
N LEU A 18 3.39 -3.47 10.15
CA LEU A 18 3.28 -2.07 9.78
C LEU A 18 4.58 -1.31 10.07
N ASP A 19 5.17 -1.49 11.24
CA ASP A 19 6.36 -0.73 11.65
C ASP A 19 7.61 -1.17 10.87
N SER A 20 7.71 -2.46 10.51
CA SER A 20 8.78 -2.97 9.64
C SER A 20 8.83 -2.34 8.24
N LEU A 21 7.76 -1.66 7.82
CA LEU A 21 7.70 -0.91 6.56
C LEU A 21 8.41 0.45 6.65
N TYR A 22 8.77 0.91 7.86
CA TYR A 22 9.23 2.27 8.12
C TYR A 22 10.50 2.34 8.98
N ASP A 23 10.82 1.28 9.73
CA ASP A 23 11.99 1.25 10.63
C ASP A 23 13.33 0.90 9.94
N GLY A 24 13.30 0.57 8.64
CA GLY A 24 14.47 0.19 7.86
C GLY A 24 14.87 -1.28 7.96
N SER A 25 14.10 -2.11 8.67
CA SER A 25 14.33 -3.56 8.78
C SER A 25 14.10 -4.31 7.46
N ARG A 26 13.39 -3.69 6.50
CA ARG A 26 13.08 -4.26 5.18
C ARG A 26 13.50 -3.33 4.06
N LYS A 27 13.88 -3.93 2.93
CA LYS A 27 14.21 -3.21 1.69
C LYS A 27 13.02 -3.05 0.76
N ASP A 28 12.04 -3.95 0.86
CA ASP A 28 10.82 -3.89 0.08
C ASP A 28 9.67 -4.64 0.75
N TYR A 29 8.49 -4.45 0.16
CA TYR A 29 7.29 -5.16 0.53
C TYR A 29 6.38 -5.39 -0.68
N GLU A 30 5.59 -6.46 -0.63
CA GLU A 30 4.65 -6.83 -1.68
C GLU A 30 3.20 -6.55 -1.23
N PHE A 31 2.49 -5.76 -2.02
CA PHE A 31 1.04 -5.58 -1.90
C PHE A 31 0.31 -6.24 -3.06
N HIS A 32 -0.92 -6.68 -2.84
CA HIS A 32 -1.75 -7.28 -3.89
C HIS A 32 -2.88 -6.35 -4.33
N MET A 33 -3.07 -6.22 -5.63
CA MET A 33 -4.21 -5.51 -6.24
C MET A 33 -4.97 -6.47 -7.17
N ALA A 34 -6.29 -6.30 -7.24
CA ALA A 34 -7.10 -7.05 -8.20
C ALA A 34 -6.90 -6.47 -9.61
N GLY A 35 -6.80 -7.34 -10.61
CA GLY A 35 -6.66 -6.93 -12.00
C GLY A 35 -5.57 -7.72 -12.73
N ILE A 36 -5.47 -7.46 -14.03
CA ILE A 36 -4.46 -8.06 -14.91
C ILE A 36 -3.31 -7.06 -15.10
N GLU A 37 -3.63 -5.77 -15.26
CA GLU A 37 -2.67 -4.68 -15.46
C GLU A 37 -3.07 -3.41 -14.68
N PRO A 38 -2.09 -2.59 -14.25
CA PRO A 38 -2.37 -1.31 -13.59
C PRO A 38 -2.89 -0.28 -14.59
N LYS A 39 -4.15 0.13 -14.44
CA LYS A 39 -4.80 1.09 -15.38
C LYS A 39 -4.42 2.56 -15.16
N ARG A 40 -4.20 2.95 -13.90
CA ARG A 40 -3.96 4.36 -13.50
C ARG A 40 -2.65 4.55 -12.74
N LEU A 41 -2.24 3.53 -11.98
CA LEU A 41 -1.00 3.57 -11.22
C LEU A 41 0.21 3.37 -12.14
N LYS A 42 1.30 4.05 -11.81
CA LYS A 42 2.61 3.90 -12.43
C LYS A 42 3.72 3.75 -11.39
N VAL A 43 4.89 3.34 -11.84
CA VAL A 43 6.10 3.33 -11.03
C VAL A 43 6.38 4.76 -10.55
N GLY A 44 6.74 4.90 -9.27
CA GLY A 44 6.95 6.18 -8.62
C GLY A 44 5.72 6.77 -7.91
N ASP A 45 4.51 6.26 -8.17
CA ASP A 45 3.33 6.54 -7.34
C ASP A 45 3.44 5.84 -5.98
N TYR A 46 2.43 6.01 -5.12
CA TYR A 46 2.49 5.54 -3.73
C TYR A 46 1.46 4.47 -3.36
N VAL A 47 1.85 3.62 -2.41
CA VAL A 47 0.94 2.81 -1.59
C VAL A 47 0.86 3.42 -0.20
N TYR A 48 -0.30 3.97 0.14
CA TYR A 48 -0.64 4.51 1.45
C TYR A 48 -1.13 3.39 2.37
N THR A 49 -0.52 3.22 3.54
CA THR A 49 -0.85 2.13 4.47
C THR A 49 -1.92 2.56 5.46
N ILE A 50 -3.00 1.78 5.50
CA ILE A 50 -4.06 1.95 6.48
C ILE A 50 -3.99 0.80 7.47
N PHE A 51 -4.00 1.11 8.76
CA PHE A 51 -4.07 0.13 9.83
C PHE A 51 -4.96 0.68 10.94
N ASN A 52 -5.81 -0.17 11.50
CA ASN A 52 -6.76 0.20 12.56
C ASN A 52 -7.55 1.50 12.27
N ASP A 53 -8.11 1.61 11.07
CA ASP A 53 -8.85 2.79 10.58
C ASP A 53 -8.04 4.10 10.57
N GLN A 54 -6.71 4.03 10.49
CA GLN A 54 -5.81 5.18 10.41
C GLN A 54 -4.83 5.05 9.24
N LEU A 55 -4.52 6.16 8.59
CA LEU A 55 -3.42 6.30 7.65
C LEU A 55 -2.13 6.49 8.43
N HIS A 56 -1.14 5.62 8.18
CA HIS A 56 0.12 5.65 8.92
C HIS A 56 1.31 6.14 8.09
N GLY A 57 1.34 5.86 6.80
CA GLY A 57 2.50 6.18 5.97
C GLY A 57 2.24 5.89 4.50
N ARG A 58 3.28 6.05 3.69
CA ARG A 58 3.26 5.69 2.28
C ARG A 58 4.58 5.06 1.85
N LEU A 59 4.53 4.17 0.88
CA LEU A 59 5.69 3.54 0.27
C LEU A 59 5.67 3.79 -1.24
N LYS A 60 6.83 4.05 -1.82
CA LYS A 60 6.95 4.34 -3.25
C LYS A 60 6.91 3.04 -4.04
N ILE A 61 6.12 3.01 -5.12
CA ILE A 61 6.01 1.84 -5.99
C ILE A 61 7.27 1.74 -6.85
N ARG A 62 7.96 0.61 -6.74
CA ARG A 62 9.16 0.28 -7.51
C ARG A 62 8.84 -0.46 -8.79
N LYS A 63 7.95 -1.47 -8.73
CA LYS A 63 7.58 -2.29 -9.89
C LYS A 63 6.21 -2.96 -9.71
N PHE A 64 5.63 -3.35 -10.84
CA PHE A 64 4.45 -4.22 -10.90
C PHE A 64 4.84 -5.58 -11.47
N ILE A 65 4.29 -6.64 -10.91
CA ILE A 65 4.34 -7.99 -11.48
C ILE A 65 2.91 -8.36 -11.87
N THR A 66 2.68 -8.53 -13.17
CA THR A 66 1.39 -8.93 -13.76
C THR A 66 1.36 -10.44 -14.02
N GLY A 67 0.19 -10.98 -14.34
CA GLY A 67 0.01 -12.41 -14.63
C GLY A 67 -0.08 -13.33 -13.40
N ALA A 68 0.02 -12.78 -12.18
CA ALA A 68 -0.24 -13.55 -10.97
C ALA A 68 -1.74 -13.86 -10.83
N THR A 69 -2.07 -14.94 -10.13
CA THR A 69 -3.44 -15.33 -9.82
C THR A 69 -3.60 -15.55 -8.33
N ASN A 70 -4.79 -15.25 -7.81
CA ASN A 70 -5.09 -15.55 -6.42
C ASN A 70 -5.35 -17.06 -6.28
N PRO A 71 -4.60 -17.80 -5.45
CA PRO A 71 -4.68 -19.26 -5.40
C PRO A 71 -6.05 -19.77 -4.91
N ALA A 72 -6.75 -18.99 -4.07
CA ALA A 72 -8.05 -19.40 -3.54
C ALA A 72 -9.21 -19.18 -4.51
N SER A 73 -9.08 -18.28 -5.49
CA SER A 73 -10.18 -17.87 -6.36
C SER A 73 -9.88 -17.94 -7.86
N GLY A 74 -8.64 -18.22 -8.26
CA GLY A 74 -8.17 -18.19 -9.65
C GLY A 74 -8.17 -16.80 -10.30
N LYS A 75 -8.65 -15.76 -9.59
CA LYS A 75 -8.81 -14.42 -10.16
C LYS A 75 -7.46 -13.72 -10.37
N PRO A 76 -7.30 -12.93 -11.45
CA PRO A 76 -6.06 -12.19 -11.71
C PRO A 76 -5.66 -11.24 -10.59
N ARG A 77 -4.35 -11.18 -10.34
CA ARG A 77 -3.71 -10.30 -9.37
C ARG A 77 -2.51 -9.60 -9.99
N ILE A 78 -2.31 -8.38 -9.53
CA ILE A 78 -1.11 -7.60 -9.75
C ILE A 78 -0.39 -7.55 -8.40
N LEU A 79 0.88 -7.92 -8.39
CA LEU A 79 1.77 -7.74 -7.24
C LEU A 79 2.44 -6.38 -7.39
N ILE A 80 2.31 -5.53 -6.39
CA ILE A 80 2.88 -4.20 -6.32
C ILE A 80 4.05 -4.28 -5.36
N ILE A 81 5.26 -4.12 -5.90
CA ILE A 81 6.48 -4.11 -5.10
C ILE A 81 6.83 -2.67 -4.78
N VAL A 82 6.99 -2.37 -3.50
CA VAL A 82 7.29 -1.02 -2.99
C VAL A 82 8.66 -0.99 -2.32
N ASP A 83 9.30 0.17 -2.36
CA ASP A 83 10.52 0.47 -1.60
C ASP A 83 10.21 0.62 -0.11
N ALA A 84 11.01 -0.02 0.75
CA ALA A 84 11.04 0.21 2.19
C ALA A 84 12.47 0.61 2.64
N PRO A 85 12.64 1.47 3.66
CA PRO A 85 11.57 2.11 4.43
C PRO A 85 10.80 3.15 3.61
N GLY A 86 9.49 3.26 3.87
CA GLY A 86 8.65 4.32 3.32
C GLY A 86 8.66 5.59 4.17
N ASP A 87 7.83 6.56 3.79
CA ASP A 87 7.58 7.74 4.61
C ASP A 87 6.54 7.42 5.68
N ARG A 88 6.85 7.74 6.94
CA ARG A 88 5.96 7.56 8.10
C ARG A 88 5.40 8.89 8.57
N LEU A 89 4.09 8.95 8.83
CA LEU A 89 3.49 10.09 9.52
C LEU A 89 3.88 10.06 11.00
N LYS A 90 4.29 11.22 11.53
CA LYS A 90 4.51 11.40 12.96
C LYS A 90 3.23 11.15 13.77
N THR A 91 2.09 11.60 13.24
CA THR A 91 0.76 11.37 13.82
C THR A 91 -0.14 10.75 12.74
N PRO A 92 -0.66 9.53 12.95
CA PRO A 92 -1.57 8.90 12.01
C PRO A 92 -2.86 9.71 11.81
N VAL A 93 -3.39 9.70 10.59
CA VAL A 93 -4.61 10.44 10.22
C VAL A 93 -5.80 9.48 10.22
N ALA A 94 -6.93 9.87 10.82
CA ALA A 94 -8.10 9.01 10.86
C ALA A 94 -8.69 8.76 9.45
N LYS A 95 -8.95 7.49 9.12
CA LYS A 95 -9.62 7.02 7.89
C LYS A 95 -10.71 6.00 8.20
N LYS A 96 -11.63 6.38 9.09
CA LYS A 96 -12.80 5.56 9.46
C LYS A 96 -13.61 5.17 8.23
N GLY A 97 -14.00 3.89 8.17
CA GLY A 97 -14.81 3.35 7.07
C GLY A 97 -14.04 3.06 5.79
N HIS A 98 -12.73 3.29 5.76
CA HIS A 98 -11.90 2.84 4.65
C HIS A 98 -11.70 1.33 4.73
N ARG A 99 -12.05 0.63 3.66
CA ARG A 99 -11.78 -0.81 3.51
C ARG A 99 -11.23 -1.09 2.12
N GLY A 100 -10.18 -1.91 2.07
CA GLY A 100 -9.66 -2.50 0.84
C GLY A 100 -8.65 -1.62 0.11
N THR A 101 -8.71 -1.65 -1.24
CA THR A 101 -7.84 -0.85 -2.11
C THR A 101 -8.64 0.29 -2.74
N ARG A 102 -8.20 1.54 -2.62
CA ARG A 102 -8.81 2.70 -3.30
C ARG A 102 -7.75 3.63 -3.87
N TYR A 103 -8.04 4.25 -5.01
CA TYR A 103 -7.22 5.34 -5.53
C TYR A 103 -7.33 6.59 -4.64
N THR A 104 -6.27 7.39 -4.60
CA THR A 104 -6.21 8.66 -3.86
C THR A 104 -5.27 9.62 -4.60
N GLU A 105 -5.55 10.92 -4.52
CA GLU A 105 -4.66 11.96 -5.00
C GLU A 105 -3.56 12.29 -3.97
N GLY A 106 -3.60 11.62 -2.81
CA GLY A 106 -2.71 11.87 -1.67
C GLY A 106 -3.19 13.06 -0.84
N GLU A 107 -4.49 13.38 -0.89
CA GLU A 107 -5.07 14.57 -0.24
C GLU A 107 -4.92 14.60 1.28
N ASP A 108 -4.80 13.44 1.92
CA ASP A 108 -4.59 13.31 3.37
C ASP A 108 -3.10 13.26 3.77
N TRP A 109 -2.19 13.36 2.80
CA TRP A 109 -0.76 13.41 3.05
C TRP A 109 -0.31 14.86 3.28
N PRO A 110 0.41 15.17 4.38
CA PRO A 110 0.91 16.53 4.62
C PRO A 110 1.90 16.92 3.52
N ALA A 111 1.78 18.17 3.05
CA ALA A 111 2.64 18.76 2.02
C ALA A 111 4.10 18.90 2.49
#